data_AF-A0A0K1QMD7-F1
#
_entry.id   AF-A0A0K1QMD7-F1
#
_cell.length_a   1.000
_cell.length_b   1.000
_cell.length_c   1.000
_cell.angle_alpha   90.00
_cell.angle_beta   90.00
_cell.angle_gamma   90.00
#
_symmetry.space_group_name_H-M   'P 1'
#
loop_
_entity.id
_entity.type
_entity.pdbx_description
1 polymer ?
#
loop_
_entity_poly.entity_id
_entity_poly.type
_entity_poly.pdbx_seq_one_letter_code
_entity_poly.pdbx_strand_id
1 'polypeptide(L)'
;MSYLLDANSYIQAKNTHYRMVFCPGFWDWLDSASDAGKISSVTSVYKELVDYGDELSEWAKERTNHFLSVNDASTQITFAQIATFVMDLPLPKKTEKKRFLEGADLWLIAKAGATGQTVVTHEVLVPPTSQKIKIPNICQQFNVPYMSAFDLLETLDAKLVLGTLSSNPSA
;
A
#
# COMPACT_ATOMS: atom_id res chain seq x y z
N MET A 1 -14.93 2.41 -6.74
CA MET A 1 -13.51 2.75 -6.55
C MET A 1 -12.85 1.65 -5.76
N SER A 2 -11.62 1.29 -6.10
CA SER A 2 -10.80 0.36 -5.30
C SER A 2 -9.39 0.93 -5.10
N TYR A 3 -8.73 0.46 -4.04
CA TYR A 3 -7.55 1.09 -3.46
C TYR A 3 -6.39 0.09 -3.36
N LEU A 4 -5.18 0.57 -3.60
CA LEU A 4 -3.94 -0.21 -3.55
C LEU A 4 -3.01 0.30 -2.44
N LEU A 5 -2.82 -0.50 -1.40
CA LEU A 5 -2.01 -0.12 -0.24
C LEU A 5 -0.52 -0.42 -0.48
N ASP A 6 0.35 0.53 -0.15
CA ASP A 6 1.80 0.31 -0.08
C ASP A 6 2.19 -0.55 1.13
N ALA A 7 3.41 -1.11 1.12
CA ALA A 7 3.91 -1.91 2.24
C ALA A 7 3.92 -1.10 3.55
N ASN A 8 4.27 0.18 3.45
CA ASN A 8 4.41 1.08 4.59
C ASN A 8 3.08 1.34 5.31
N SER A 9 1.95 1.30 4.61
CA SER A 9 0.61 1.41 5.20
C SER A 9 0.34 0.26 6.17
N TYR A 10 0.72 -0.97 5.80
CA TYR A 10 0.60 -2.13 6.69
C TYR A 10 1.63 -2.08 7.83
N ILE A 11 2.89 -1.75 7.52
CA ILE A 11 3.98 -1.72 8.49
C ILE A 11 3.74 -0.64 9.56
N GLN A 12 3.30 0.56 9.16
CA GLN A 12 2.98 1.62 10.12
C GLN A 12 1.75 1.28 10.95
N ALA A 13 0.69 0.75 10.35
CA ALA A 13 -0.48 0.28 11.09
C ALA A 13 -0.07 -0.68 12.20
N LYS A 14 0.70 -1.72 11.85
CA LYS A 14 1.22 -2.71 12.79
C LYS A 14 2.16 -2.12 13.85
N ASN A 15 2.97 -1.11 13.55
CA ASN A 15 3.91 -0.53 14.52
C ASN A 15 3.32 0.59 15.40
N THR A 16 2.18 1.17 15.01
CA THR A 16 1.63 2.40 15.62
C THR A 16 0.20 2.24 16.16
N HIS A 17 -0.79 2.82 15.49
CA HIS A 17 -2.18 2.99 15.93
C HIS A 17 -3.04 1.74 15.82
N TYR A 18 -2.58 0.75 15.06
CA TYR A 18 -3.36 -0.46 14.76
C TYR A 18 -2.53 -1.71 15.00
N ARG A 19 -1.79 -1.79 16.11
CA ARG A 19 -1.02 -3.02 16.41
C ARG A 19 -2.00 -4.19 16.54
N MET A 20 -1.59 -5.34 16.01
CA MET A 20 -2.46 -6.51 15.80
C MET A 20 -3.16 -7.00 17.08
N VAL A 21 -2.45 -7.01 18.20
CA VAL A 21 -2.98 -7.52 19.47
C VAL A 21 -3.99 -6.57 20.13
N PHE A 22 -3.74 -5.26 20.15
CA PHE A 22 -4.62 -4.33 20.86
C PHE A 22 -5.77 -3.80 19.99
N CYS A 23 -5.59 -3.76 18.66
CA CYS A 23 -6.58 -3.24 17.72
C CYS A 23 -6.89 -4.26 16.61
N PRO A 24 -7.41 -5.45 16.94
CA PRO A 24 -7.73 -6.48 15.95
C PRO A 24 -8.77 -6.00 14.93
N GLY A 25 -9.70 -5.13 15.34
CA GLY A 25 -10.76 -4.63 14.46
C GLY A 25 -10.26 -3.93 13.19
N PHE A 26 -9.08 -3.31 13.20
CA PHE A 26 -8.48 -2.76 11.97
C PHE A 26 -8.09 -3.86 10.99
N TRP A 27 -7.53 -4.97 11.49
CA TRP A 27 -7.11 -6.11 10.67
C TRP A 27 -8.31 -6.90 10.15
N ASP A 28 -9.34 -7.09 10.99
CA ASP A 28 -10.62 -7.66 10.55
C ASP A 28 -11.30 -6.80 9.48
N TRP A 29 -11.17 -5.48 9.59
CA TRP A 29 -11.65 -4.55 8.58
C TRP A 29 -10.86 -4.66 7.27
N LEU A 30 -9.53 -4.82 7.32
CA LEU A 30 -8.72 -5.05 6.11
C LEU A 30 -9.19 -6.32 5.37
N ASP A 31 -9.46 -7.40 6.09
CA ASP A 31 -9.99 -8.64 5.53
C ASP A 31 -11.35 -8.41 4.87
N SER A 32 -12.29 -7.80 5.61
CA SER A 32 -13.64 -7.51 5.12
C SER A 32 -13.63 -6.59 3.89
N ALA A 33 -12.78 -5.56 3.88
CA ALA A 33 -12.68 -4.61 2.78
C ALA A 33 -12.00 -5.23 1.54
N SER A 34 -11.06 -6.16 1.76
CA SER A 34 -10.41 -6.93 0.69
C SER A 34 -11.38 -7.90 0.03
N ASP A 35 -12.13 -8.67 0.83
CA ASP A 35 -13.16 -9.59 0.36
C ASP A 35 -14.28 -8.87 -0.42
N ALA A 36 -14.60 -7.64 -0.02
CA ALA A 36 -15.54 -6.77 -0.74
C ALA A 36 -14.94 -6.14 -2.02
N GLY A 37 -13.69 -6.44 -2.38
CA GLY A 37 -12.98 -5.89 -3.53
C GLY A 37 -12.70 -4.39 -3.45
N LYS A 38 -12.75 -3.80 -2.25
CA LYS A 38 -12.52 -2.36 -2.04
C LYS A 38 -11.04 -2.07 -1.92
N ILE A 39 -10.30 -2.90 -1.21
CA ILE A 39 -8.86 -2.73 -1.03
C ILE A 39 -8.12 -3.95 -1.56
N SER A 40 -6.88 -3.73 -1.94
CA SER A 40 -5.93 -4.79 -2.30
C SER A 40 -4.52 -4.21 -2.22
N SER A 41 -3.52 -5.02 -2.50
CA SER A 41 -2.17 -4.57 -2.81
C SER A 41 -1.62 -5.39 -3.98
N VAL A 42 -0.32 -5.35 -4.26
CA VAL A 42 0.31 -6.06 -5.37
C VAL A 42 1.30 -7.12 -4.90
N THR A 43 1.59 -8.10 -5.74
CA THR A 43 2.51 -9.20 -5.42
C THR A 43 3.92 -8.74 -5.04
N SER A 44 4.38 -7.57 -5.51
CA SER A 44 5.66 -7.00 -5.07
C SER A 44 5.62 -6.52 -3.62
N VAL A 45 4.50 -5.93 -3.16
CA VAL A 45 4.29 -5.55 -1.76
C VAL A 45 4.17 -6.80 -0.89
N TYR A 46 3.44 -7.83 -1.33
CA TYR A 46 3.38 -9.12 -0.63
C TYR A 46 4.78 -9.64 -0.31
N LYS A 47 5.67 -9.65 -1.31
CA LYS A 47 7.05 -10.12 -1.14
C LYS A 47 7.79 -9.31 -0.07
N GLU A 48 7.69 -7.99 -0.11
CA GLU A 48 8.31 -7.11 0.89
C GLU A 48 7.81 -7.39 2.31
N LEU A 49 6.49 -7.59 2.47
CA LEU A 49 5.89 -7.90 3.78
C LEU A 49 6.33 -9.28 4.31
N VAL A 50 6.40 -10.29 3.44
CA VAL A 50 6.79 -11.65 3.83
C VAL A 50 8.28 -11.77 4.15
N ASP A 51 9.13 -11.02 3.45
CA ASP A 51 10.59 -11.06 3.63
C ASP A 51 11.03 -10.45 4.99
N TYR A 52 10.17 -9.70 5.68
CA TYR A 52 10.49 -9.07 6.97
C TYR A 52 10.59 -10.07 8.14
N GLY A 53 9.77 -11.13 8.13
CA GLY A 53 9.80 -12.23 9.09
C GLY A 53 9.16 -11.95 10.47
N ASP A 54 8.14 -11.09 10.55
CA ASP A 54 7.43 -10.78 11.80
C ASP A 54 5.94 -11.21 11.77
N GLU A 55 5.15 -10.80 12.77
CA GLU A 55 3.70 -11.11 12.84
C GLU A 55 2.92 -10.63 11.60
N LEU A 56 3.36 -9.56 10.94
CA LEU A 56 2.75 -9.08 9.70
C LEU A 56 3.12 -9.95 8.51
N SER A 57 4.32 -10.53 8.52
CA SER A 57 4.70 -11.55 7.53
C SER A 57 3.79 -12.78 7.62
N GLU A 58 3.49 -13.27 8.81
CA GLU A 58 2.57 -14.40 8.99
C GLU A 58 1.14 -14.04 8.57
N TRP A 59 0.64 -12.86 8.98
CA TRP A 59 -0.67 -12.37 8.55
C TRP A 59 -0.79 -12.28 7.01
N ALA A 60 0.26 -11.79 6.34
CA ALA A 60 0.28 -11.66 4.88
C ALA A 60 0.32 -13.01 4.16
N LYS A 61 1.07 -14.00 4.68
CA LYS A 61 1.15 -15.37 4.10
C LYS A 61 -0.21 -16.06 4.04
N GLU A 62 -1.07 -15.81 5.02
CA GLU A 62 -2.43 -16.37 5.05
C GLU A 62 -3.38 -15.68 4.06
N ARG A 63 -3.02 -14.50 3.54
CA ARG A 63 -3.90 -13.59 2.77
C ARG A 63 -3.38 -13.31 1.37
N THR A 64 -2.85 -14.33 0.71
CA THR A 64 -2.32 -14.20 -0.67
C THR A 64 -3.32 -13.61 -1.67
N ASN A 65 -4.63 -13.82 -1.45
CA ASN A 65 -5.72 -13.25 -2.25
C ASN A 65 -5.85 -11.72 -2.14
N HIS A 66 -5.25 -11.07 -1.14
CA HIS A 66 -5.22 -9.62 -1.00
C HIS A 66 -4.28 -8.96 -2.03
N PHE A 67 -3.41 -9.73 -2.68
CA PHE A 67 -2.32 -9.23 -3.51
C PHE A 67 -2.51 -9.58 -4.98
N LEU A 68 -2.73 -8.55 -5.78
CA LEU A 68 -2.98 -8.66 -7.22
C LEU A 68 -1.68 -8.91 -7.98
N SER A 69 -1.77 -9.76 -9.00
CA SER A 69 -0.69 -9.93 -9.97
C SER A 69 -0.44 -8.66 -10.77
N VAL A 70 0.83 -8.41 -11.07
CA VAL A 70 1.30 -7.31 -11.93
C VAL A 70 1.69 -7.77 -13.34
N ASN A 71 1.41 -9.02 -13.68
CA ASN A 71 1.85 -9.63 -14.94
C ASN A 71 1.00 -9.22 -16.16
N ASP A 72 -0.10 -8.47 -15.96
CA ASP A 72 -0.93 -8.01 -17.07
C ASP A 72 -0.21 -6.97 -17.95
N ALA A 73 -0.47 -7.03 -19.25
CA ALA A 73 0.22 -6.21 -20.24
C ALA A 73 0.09 -4.70 -19.97
N SER A 74 -1.09 -4.24 -19.54
CA SER A 74 -1.34 -2.82 -19.21
C SER A 74 -0.45 -2.34 -18.05
N THR A 75 -0.29 -3.15 -17.01
CA THR A 75 0.59 -2.83 -15.88
C THR A 75 2.05 -2.82 -16.32
N GLN A 76 2.49 -3.78 -17.15
CA GLN A 76 3.86 -3.83 -17.67
C GLN A 76 4.20 -2.61 -18.56
N ILE A 77 3.26 -2.18 -19.42
CA ILE A 77 3.44 -0.97 -20.26
C ILE A 77 3.56 0.28 -19.38
N THR A 78 2.66 0.44 -18.41
CA THR A 78 2.66 1.58 -17.48
C THR A 78 3.94 1.60 -16.64
N PHE A 79 4.38 0.43 -16.17
CA PHE A 79 5.64 0.27 -15.45
C PHE A 79 6.83 0.77 -16.27
N ALA A 80 6.93 0.37 -17.55
CA ALA A 80 8.01 0.79 -18.42
C ALA A 80 8.03 2.32 -18.61
N GLN A 81 6.86 2.94 -18.78
CA GLN A 81 6.74 4.40 -18.91
C GLN A 81 7.23 5.13 -17.66
N ILE A 82 6.80 4.69 -16.47
CA ILE A 82 7.24 5.28 -15.21
C ILE A 82 8.74 5.05 -15.00
N ALA A 83 9.25 3.86 -15.32
CA ALA A 83 10.67 3.54 -15.18
C ALA A 83 11.55 4.43 -16.07
N THR A 84 11.16 4.64 -17.34
CA THR A 84 11.84 5.57 -18.25
C THR A 84 11.83 6.99 -17.69
N PHE A 85 10.66 7.47 -17.24
CA PHE A 85 10.54 8.80 -16.63
C PHE A 85 11.49 8.98 -15.43
N VAL A 86 11.52 8.01 -14.52
CA VAL A 86 12.40 8.04 -13.34
C VAL A 86 13.88 8.10 -13.74
N MET A 87 14.26 7.36 -14.78
CA MET A 87 15.63 7.38 -15.29
C MET A 87 16.01 8.73 -15.92
N ASP A 88 15.06 9.43 -16.54
CA ASP A 88 15.27 10.72 -17.19
C ASP A 88 15.26 11.92 -16.22
N LEU A 89 14.80 11.74 -14.98
CA LEU A 89 14.78 12.81 -13.98
C LEU A 89 16.18 13.42 -13.75
N PRO A 90 16.34 14.75 -13.65
CA PRO A 90 17.66 15.36 -13.41
C PRO A 90 18.18 15.08 -11.98
N LEU A 91 17.27 14.95 -11.02
CA LEU A 91 17.50 14.57 -9.64
C LEU A 91 16.47 13.50 -9.28
N PRO A 92 16.77 12.52 -8.39
CA PRO A 92 17.95 12.40 -7.54
C PRO A 92 19.10 11.60 -8.18
N LYS A 93 20.13 11.30 -7.38
CA LYS A 93 21.29 10.49 -7.80
C LYS A 93 20.85 9.10 -8.30
N LYS A 94 21.67 8.51 -9.18
CA LYS A 94 21.42 7.19 -9.79
C LYS A 94 21.14 6.07 -8.78
N THR A 95 21.73 6.12 -7.59
CA THR A 95 21.50 5.14 -6.52
C THR A 95 20.05 5.16 -6.02
N GLU A 96 19.47 6.35 -5.85
CA GLU A 96 18.08 6.49 -5.42
C GLU A 96 17.10 6.10 -6.53
N LYS A 97 17.41 6.45 -7.79
CA LYS A 97 16.64 5.97 -8.95
C LYS A 97 16.61 4.44 -8.97
N LYS A 98 17.78 3.81 -8.84
CA LYS A 98 17.88 2.34 -8.81
C LYS A 98 17.07 1.74 -7.66
N ARG A 99 17.20 2.28 -6.44
CA ARG A 99 16.40 1.85 -5.27
C ARG A 99 14.90 1.88 -5.57
N PHE A 100 14.41 2.97 -6.16
CA PHE A 100 13.00 3.11 -6.49
C PHE A 100 12.55 2.11 -7.57
N LEU A 101 13.34 1.93 -8.63
CA LEU A 101 13.03 1.01 -9.73
C LEU A 101 13.02 -0.48 -9.30
N GLU A 102 13.79 -0.82 -8.27
CA GLU A 102 13.83 -2.18 -7.71
C GLU A 102 12.74 -2.41 -6.63
N GLY A 103 12.09 -1.35 -6.17
CA GLY A 103 11.11 -1.39 -5.08
C GLY A 103 9.69 -1.77 -5.51
N ALA A 104 8.85 -2.08 -4.52
CA ALA A 104 7.45 -2.42 -4.74
C ALA A 104 6.60 -1.21 -5.18
N ASP A 105 6.99 0.01 -4.78
CA ASP A 105 6.28 1.27 -5.06
C ASP A 105 6.02 1.49 -6.55
N LEU A 106 7.02 1.23 -7.40
CA LEU A 106 6.89 1.39 -8.85
C LEU A 106 5.80 0.47 -9.43
N TRP A 107 5.79 -0.79 -9.00
CA TRP A 107 4.77 -1.77 -9.41
C TRP A 107 3.37 -1.39 -8.92
N LEU A 108 3.28 -0.89 -7.69
CA LEU A 108 2.02 -0.43 -7.09
C LEU A 108 1.40 0.71 -7.90
N ILE A 109 2.20 1.73 -8.24
CA ILE A 109 1.76 2.89 -9.01
C ILE A 109 1.41 2.47 -10.45
N ALA A 110 2.23 1.61 -11.07
CA ALA A 110 1.97 1.11 -12.40
C ALA A 110 0.63 0.34 -12.47
N LYS A 111 0.36 -0.51 -11.47
CA LYS A 111 -0.91 -1.23 -11.39
C LYS A 111 -2.07 -0.26 -11.24
N ALA A 112 -1.96 0.71 -10.32
CA ALA A 112 -2.99 1.72 -10.10
C ALA A 112 -3.32 2.52 -11.37
N GLY A 113 -2.28 2.97 -12.10
CA GLY A 113 -2.45 3.69 -13.36
C GLY A 113 -3.10 2.83 -14.45
N ALA A 114 -2.75 1.55 -14.52
CA ALA A 114 -3.31 0.62 -15.50
C ALA A 114 -4.77 0.25 -15.24
N THR A 115 -5.19 0.19 -13.97
CA THR A 115 -6.53 -0.25 -13.57
C THR A 115 -7.46 0.87 -13.11
N GLY A 116 -6.97 2.11 -13.04
CA GLY A 116 -7.73 3.26 -12.54
C GLY A 116 -7.97 3.22 -11.03
N GLN A 117 -7.12 2.50 -10.29
CA GLN A 117 -7.21 2.41 -8.82
C GLN A 117 -6.49 3.58 -8.14
N THR A 118 -6.79 3.78 -6.86
CA THR A 118 -6.16 4.82 -6.04
C THR A 118 -5.07 4.24 -5.15
N VAL A 119 -3.88 4.85 -5.13
CA VAL A 119 -2.78 4.42 -4.27
C VAL A 119 -2.98 4.93 -2.85
N VAL A 120 -2.72 4.09 -1.86
CA VAL A 120 -2.79 4.44 -0.44
C VAL A 120 -1.37 4.42 0.12
N THR A 121 -0.93 5.58 0.61
CA THR A 121 0.42 5.77 1.14
C THR A 121 0.44 6.83 2.23
N HIS A 122 1.39 6.71 3.17
CA HIS A 122 1.67 7.75 4.17
C HIS A 122 2.77 8.73 3.74
N GLU A 123 3.30 8.59 2.52
CA GLU A 123 4.26 9.55 2.00
C GLU A 123 3.61 10.90 1.66
N VAL A 124 4.41 11.96 1.76
CA VAL A 124 4.00 13.32 1.38
C VAL A 124 4.79 13.79 0.18
N LEU A 125 4.21 14.73 -0.58
CA LEU A 125 4.88 15.38 -1.69
C LEU A 125 6.18 16.04 -1.24
N VAL A 126 7.19 15.89 -2.07
CA VAL A 126 8.48 16.57 -1.92
C VAL A 126 8.73 17.50 -3.10
N PRO A 127 9.48 18.60 -2.91
CA PRO A 127 9.79 19.51 -4.02
C PRO A 127 10.64 18.83 -5.09
N PRO A 128 10.67 19.34 -6.34
CA PRO A 128 11.50 18.79 -7.43
C PRO A 128 13.01 18.75 -7.14
N THR A 129 13.48 19.53 -6.16
CA THR A 129 14.88 19.54 -5.69
C THR A 129 15.21 18.41 -4.71
N SER A 130 14.22 17.61 -4.33
CA SER A 130 14.38 16.48 -3.40
C SER A 130 15.38 15.45 -3.91
N GLN A 131 16.12 14.87 -2.96
CA GLN A 131 17.01 13.74 -3.23
C GLN A 131 16.33 12.38 -3.08
N LYS A 132 15.00 12.35 -2.89
CA LYS A 132 14.19 11.14 -2.75
C LYS A 132 13.09 11.10 -3.79
N ILE A 133 12.83 9.92 -4.35
CA ILE A 133 11.62 9.66 -5.15
C ILE A 133 10.52 9.20 -4.20
N LYS A 134 9.34 9.81 -4.34
CA LYS A 134 8.19 9.59 -3.47
C LYS A 134 6.97 9.19 -4.29
N ILE A 135 6.13 8.31 -3.75
CA ILE A 135 4.91 7.81 -4.38
C ILE A 135 4.03 8.98 -4.87
N PRO A 136 3.67 9.97 -4.02
CA PRO A 136 2.86 11.13 -4.43
C PRO A 136 3.39 11.88 -5.66
N ASN A 137 4.71 12.05 -5.77
CA ASN A 137 5.33 12.77 -6.88
C ASN A 137 5.15 12.04 -8.21
N ILE A 138 5.34 10.73 -8.21
CA ILE A 138 5.13 9.90 -9.40
C ILE A 138 3.64 9.79 -9.72
N CYS A 139 2.79 9.60 -8.72
CA CYS A 139 1.34 9.60 -8.89
C CYS A 139 0.83 10.88 -9.56
N GLN A 140 1.29 12.06 -9.13
CA GLN A 140 0.92 13.34 -9.77
C GLN A 140 1.36 13.41 -11.24
N GLN A 141 2.59 12.98 -11.55
CA GLN A 141 3.10 13.00 -12.92
C GLN A 141 2.27 12.13 -13.87
N PHE A 142 1.78 10.99 -13.38
CA PHE A 142 1.05 10.00 -14.17
C PHE A 142 -0.47 10.07 -13.99
N ASN A 143 -0.98 11.12 -13.32
CA ASN A 143 -2.41 11.30 -13.01
C ASN A 143 -3.03 10.09 -12.28
N VAL A 144 -2.25 9.42 -11.44
CA VAL A 144 -2.73 8.33 -10.58
C VAL A 144 -3.25 8.95 -9.28
N PRO A 145 -4.52 8.74 -8.89
CA PRO A 145 -5.03 9.23 -7.63
C PRO A 145 -4.30 8.56 -6.46
N TYR A 146 -4.09 9.30 -5.39
CA TYR A 146 -3.53 8.77 -4.14
C TYR A 146 -4.15 9.45 -2.92
N MET A 147 -4.16 8.76 -1.78
CA MET A 147 -4.66 9.26 -0.50
C MET A 147 -3.92 8.62 0.69
N SER A 148 -4.13 9.15 1.90
CA SER A 148 -3.60 8.51 3.11
C SER A 148 -4.45 7.33 3.57
N ALA A 149 -3.89 6.44 4.38
CA ALA A 149 -4.68 5.36 4.99
C ALA A 149 -5.77 5.89 5.94
N PHE A 150 -5.60 7.09 6.51
CA PHE A 150 -6.64 7.73 7.33
C PHE A 150 -7.81 8.18 6.46
N ASP A 151 -7.54 8.84 5.33
CA ASP A 151 -8.57 9.24 4.38
C ASP A 151 -9.31 8.01 3.82
N LEU A 152 -8.59 6.90 3.61
CA LEU A 152 -9.18 5.64 3.17
C LEU A 152 -10.19 5.10 4.19
N LEU A 153 -9.84 5.09 5.47
CA LEU A 153 -10.71 4.62 6.54
C LEU A 153 -12.01 5.43 6.58
N GLU A 154 -11.92 6.76 6.46
CA GLU A 154 -13.09 7.63 6.38
C GLU A 154 -13.89 7.38 5.09
N THR A 155 -13.21 7.27 3.95
CA THR A 155 -13.83 7.05 2.64
C THR A 155 -14.61 5.73 2.55
N LEU A 156 -14.17 4.73 3.30
CA LEU A 156 -14.81 3.41 3.37
C LEU A 156 -15.73 3.25 4.59
N ASP A 157 -16.06 4.36 5.29
CA ASP A 157 -16.91 4.37 6.48
C ASP A 157 -16.49 3.34 7.54
N ALA A 158 -15.18 3.14 7.70
CA ALA A 158 -14.63 2.16 8.62
C ALA A 158 -15.00 2.52 10.06
N LYS A 159 -15.55 1.55 10.82
CA LYS A 159 -15.94 1.72 12.21
C LYS A 159 -15.27 0.68 13.08
N LEU A 160 -14.30 1.13 13.88
CA LEU A 160 -13.62 0.31 14.88
C LEU A 160 -14.27 0.54 16.24
N VAL A 161 -15.31 -0.25 16.54
CA VAL A 161 -16.08 -0.12 17.78
C VAL A 161 -15.54 -1.03 18.88
N LEU A 162 -15.57 -0.57 20.13
CA LEU A 162 -15.19 -1.41 21.28
C LEU A 162 -16.14 -2.60 21.39
N GLY A 163 -15.57 -3.80 21.40
CA GLY A 163 -16.34 -5.01 21.69
C GLY A 163 -16.95 -4.93 23.10
N THR A 164 -18.19 -5.39 23.25
CA THR A 164 -18.76 -5.59 24.58
C THR A 164 -18.02 -6.74 25.24
N LEU A 165 -17.25 -6.46 26.29
CA LEU A 165 -16.74 -7.51 27.17
C LEU A 165 -17.96 -8.25 27.73
N SER A 166 -18.22 -9.47 27.26
CA SER A 166 -19.08 -10.38 28.01
C SER A 166 -18.38 -10.60 29.34
N SER A 167 -18.92 -10.01 30.40
CA SER A 167 -18.60 -10.40 31.77
C SER A 167 -18.78 -11.91 31.86
N ASN A 168 -17.69 -12.67 31.83
CA ASN A 168 -17.77 -14.08 32.17
C ASN A 168 -18.36 -14.16 33.58
N PRO A 169 -19.48 -14.89 33.80
CA PRO A 169 -19.94 -15.15 35.14
C PRO A 169 -18.86 -16.00 35.83
N SER A 170 -18.44 -15.52 37.00
CA SER A 170 -17.58 -16.23 37.92
C SER A 170 -18.08 -17.67 38.13
N ALA A 171 -17.18 -18.65 37.99
CA ALA A 171 -17.31 -19.97 38.60
C ALA A 171 -15.91 -20.42 39.05
#